data_AF-A0A534MFV9-F1
#
_entry.id   AF-A0A534MFV9-F1
#
_cell.length_a   1.000
_cell.length_b   1.000
_cell.length_c   1.000
_cell.angle_alpha   90.00
_cell.angle_beta   90.00
_cell.angle_gamma   90.00
#
_symmetry.space_group_name_H-M   'P 1'
#
loop_
_entity.id
_entity.type
_entity.pdbx_description
1 polymer ?
#
loop_
_entity_poly.entity_id
_entity_poly.type
_entity_poly.pdbx_seq_one_letter_code
_entity_poly.pdbx_strand_id
1 'polypeptide(L)'
;MKELWVEKYRPKSLDEVVGQEEIVERLKAGKTTCAIALARDMFGEDWRQNYFELNSSDERGIETVRTKVKEIARLAPFGGTNFKIIFLDEADNLTADAQAALRRTM
;
A
#
# COMPACT_ATOMS: atom_id res chain seq x y z
N MET A 1 -25.96 -22.09 29.71
CA MET A 1 -26.70 -21.24 28.75
C MET A 1 -26.28 -21.71 27.36
N LYS A 2 -27.21 -22.13 26.50
CA LYS A 2 -26.88 -22.64 25.16
C LYS A 2 -26.43 -21.46 24.31
N GLU A 3 -25.18 -21.46 23.88
CA GLU A 3 -24.62 -20.37 23.07
C GLU A 3 -25.40 -20.27 21.76
N LEU A 4 -25.88 -19.06 21.44
CA LEU A 4 -26.60 -18.78 20.21
C LEU A 4 -25.70 -19.04 19.01
N TRP A 5 -26.18 -19.76 18.01
CA TRP A 5 -25.38 -20.13 16.84
C TRP A 5 -24.84 -18.90 16.11
N VAL A 6 -25.60 -17.81 16.10
CA VAL A 6 -25.16 -16.52 15.54
C VAL A 6 -23.92 -15.96 16.23
N GLU A 7 -23.75 -16.18 17.53
CA GLU A 7 -22.53 -15.78 18.25
C GLU A 7 -21.40 -16.78 18.07
N LYS A 8 -21.75 -18.08 18.01
CA LYS A 8 -20.78 -19.16 17.78
C LYS A 8 -20.05 -19.03 16.44
N TYR A 9 -20.73 -18.52 15.41
CA TYR A 9 -20.21 -18.37 14.04
C TYR A 9 -20.02 -16.91 13.62
N ARG A 10 -20.03 -15.95 14.56
CA ARG A 10 -19.77 -14.54 14.25
C ARG A 10 -18.31 -14.40 13.74
N PRO A 11 -18.08 -13.84 12.55
CA PRO A 11 -16.73 -13.59 12.03
C PRO A 11 -15.93 -12.73 13.01
N LYS A 12 -14.71 -13.18 13.37
CA LYS A 12 -13.81 -12.45 14.27
C LYS A 12 -12.82 -11.56 13.53
N SER A 13 -12.66 -11.76 12.22
CA SER A 13 -11.84 -10.95 11.33
C SER A 13 -12.52 -10.78 9.97
N LEU A 14 -12.03 -9.83 9.17
CA LEU A 14 -12.49 -9.64 7.80
C LEU A 14 -12.20 -10.85 6.89
N ASP A 15 -11.24 -11.70 7.25
CA ASP A 15 -10.91 -12.93 6.50
C ASP A 15 -11.96 -14.04 6.69
N GLU A 16 -12.77 -13.96 7.75
CA GLU A 16 -13.85 -14.92 8.04
C GLU A 16 -15.20 -14.52 7.40
N VAL A 17 -15.26 -13.37 6.73
CA VAL A 17 -16.47 -12.86 6.05
C VAL A 17 -16.58 -13.48 4.66
N VAL A 18 -17.62 -14.29 4.43
CA VAL A 18 -17.85 -14.99 3.16
C VAL A 18 -18.89 -14.24 2.31
N GLY A 19 -18.65 -14.14 1.00
CA GLY A 19 -19.61 -13.64 0.00
C GLY A 19 -19.64 -12.14 -0.25
N GLN A 20 -18.84 -11.35 0.49
CA GLN A 20 -18.73 -9.89 0.32
C GLN A 20 -17.29 -9.48 -0.03
N GLU A 21 -16.69 -10.17 -1.00
CA GLU A 21 -15.27 -10.04 -1.36
C GLU A 21 -14.88 -8.58 -1.67
N GLU A 22 -15.64 -7.89 -2.53
CA GLU A 22 -15.37 -6.50 -2.89
C GLU A 22 -15.42 -5.55 -1.68
N ILE A 23 -16.38 -5.75 -0.76
CA ILE A 23 -16.52 -4.90 0.42
C ILE A 23 -15.39 -5.17 1.41
N VAL A 24 -15.07 -6.44 1.63
CA VAL A 24 -13.96 -6.88 2.49
C VAL A 24 -12.63 -6.33 1.95
N GLU A 25 -12.42 -6.39 0.64
CA GLU A 25 -11.24 -5.85 -0.03
C GLU A 25 -11.16 -4.33 0.10
N ARG A 26 -12.26 -3.61 -0.14
CA ARG A 26 -12.32 -2.14 0.08
C ARG A 26 -12.02 -1.74 1.52
N LEU A 27 -12.49 -2.52 2.49
CA LEU A 27 -12.20 -2.30 3.91
C LEU A 27 -10.72 -2.57 4.23
N LYS A 28 -10.11 -3.58 3.60
CA LYS A 28 -8.65 -3.81 3.67
C LYS A 28 -7.84 -2.71 2.97
N ALA A 29 -8.38 -2.15 1.89
CA ALA A 29 -7.81 -1.02 1.13
C ALA A 29 -7.90 0.33 1.87
N GLY A 30 -8.40 0.35 3.11
CA GLY A 30 -8.29 1.50 4.00
C GLY A 30 -6.85 2.01 4.14
N LYS A 31 -5.84 1.13 4.01
CA LYS A 31 -4.42 1.49 4.00
C LYS A 31 -4.06 2.44 2.85
N THR A 32 -4.40 2.06 1.62
CA THR A 32 -4.18 2.86 0.40
C THR A 32 -4.95 4.17 0.47
N THR A 33 -6.19 4.11 0.98
CA THR A 33 -7.02 5.31 1.19
C THR A 33 -6.39 6.28 2.18
N CYS A 34 -5.87 5.79 3.32
CA CYS A 34 -5.16 6.60 4.30
C CYS A 34 -3.86 7.20 3.73
N ALA A 35 -3.11 6.44 2.93
CA ALA A 35 -1.89 6.92 2.28
C ALA A 35 -2.17 8.07 1.29
N ILE A 36 -3.24 7.94 0.49
CA ILE A 36 -3.68 9.01 -0.42
C ILE A 36 -4.18 10.24 0.35
N ALA A 37 -4.93 10.04 1.44
CA ALA A 37 -5.39 11.14 2.28
C ALA A 37 -4.21 11.91 2.88
N LEU A 38 -3.22 11.20 3.42
CA LEU A 38 -1.97 11.79 3.91
C LEU A 38 -1.24 12.57 2.83
N ALA A 39 -1.11 12.02 1.62
CA ALA A 39 -0.45 12.70 0.51
C ALA A 39 -1.17 14.00 0.10
N ARG A 40 -2.51 14.00 0.09
CA ARG A 40 -3.31 15.19 -0.18
C ARG A 40 -3.12 16.27 0.86
N ASP A 41 -3.10 15.89 2.14
CA ASP A 41 -2.87 16.84 3.24
C ASP A 41 -1.48 17.46 3.18
N MET A 42 -0.47 16.70 2.75
CA MET A 42 0.94 17.13 2.71
C MET A 42 1.31 17.93 1.45
N PHE A 43 0.70 17.62 0.31
CA PHE A 43 1.09 18.18 -1.00
C PHE A 43 -0.01 19.00 -1.69
N GLY A 44 -1.21 19.07 -1.12
CA GLY A 44 -2.33 19.83 -1.67
C GLY A 44 -2.74 19.34 -3.07
N GLU A 45 -2.94 20.26 -4.00
CA GLU A 45 -3.36 19.93 -5.38
C GLU A 45 -2.29 19.14 -6.15
N ASP A 46 -1.02 19.29 -5.78
CA ASP A 46 0.14 18.65 -6.43
C ASP A 46 0.48 17.27 -5.88
N TRP A 47 -0.41 16.66 -5.07
CA TRP A 47 -0.14 15.36 -4.45
C TRP A 47 0.12 14.25 -5.46
N ARG A 48 -0.53 14.28 -6.64
CA ARG A 48 -0.37 13.24 -7.67
C ARG A 48 1.04 13.22 -8.27
N GLN A 49 1.73 14.36 -8.26
CA GLN A 49 3.07 14.51 -8.80
C GLN A 49 4.15 14.08 -7.79
N ASN A 50 3.79 14.01 -6.50
CA ASN A 50 4.69 13.69 -5.40
C ASN A 50 4.36 12.35 -4.71
N TYR A 51 3.28 11.67 -5.09
CA TYR A 51 2.86 10.37 -4.56
C TYR A 51 2.91 9.29 -5.64
N PHE A 52 3.67 8.23 -5.38
CA PHE A 52 3.86 7.11 -6.29
C PHE A 52 3.44 5.82 -5.62
N GLU A 53 2.37 5.21 -6.12
CA GLU A 53 1.90 3.90 -5.68
C GLU A 53 2.52 2.81 -6.55
N LEU A 54 3.11 1.81 -5.91
CA LEU A 54 3.62 0.61 -6.54
C LEU A 54 2.79 -0.56 -6.02
N ASN A 55 1.89 -1.06 -6.87
CA ASN A 55 1.09 -2.25 -6.60
C ASN A 55 1.87 -3.51 -7.04
N SER A 56 1.84 -4.53 -6.20
CA SER A 56 2.48 -5.84 -6.34
C SER A 56 1.78 -6.79 -7.33
N SER A 57 0.57 -6.49 -7.78
CA SER A 57 -0.26 -7.44 -8.55
C SER A 57 0.31 -7.76 -9.94
N ASP A 58 0.98 -6.81 -10.60
CA ASP A 58 1.36 -6.96 -12.02
C ASP A 58 2.85 -7.17 -12.30
N GLU A 59 3.77 -6.90 -11.37
CA GLU A 59 5.22 -7.04 -11.65
C GLU A 59 5.99 -7.58 -10.45
N ARG A 60 5.82 -8.89 -10.21
CA ARG A 60 6.48 -9.69 -9.15
C ARG A 60 8.01 -9.83 -9.29
N GLY A 61 8.62 -9.12 -10.24
CA GLY A 61 10.07 -9.11 -10.42
C GLY A 61 10.73 -8.14 -9.43
N ILE A 62 11.57 -8.67 -8.54
CA ILE A 62 12.45 -7.90 -7.63
C ILE A 62 13.13 -6.74 -8.36
N GLU A 63 13.61 -7.00 -9.58
CA GLU A 63 14.34 -6.03 -10.38
C GLU A 63 13.45 -4.87 -10.86
N THR A 64 12.16 -5.12 -11.10
CA THR A 64 11.22 -4.09 -11.56
C THR A 64 10.88 -3.12 -10.44
N VAL A 65 10.56 -3.61 -9.24
CA VAL A 65 10.31 -2.76 -8.07
C VAL A 65 11.56 -1.94 -7.74
N ARG A 66 12.73 -2.59 -7.71
CA ARG A 66 14.00 -1.92 -7.43
C ARG A 66 14.32 -0.81 -8.42
N THR A 67 14.13 -1.07 -9.71
CA THR A 67 14.42 -0.10 -10.78
C THR A 67 13.46 1.09 -10.69
N LYS A 68 12.15 0.84 -10.58
CA LYS A 68 11.14 1.90 -10.43
C LYS A 68 11.38 2.77 -9.19
N VAL A 69 11.65 2.17 -8.03
CA VAL A 69 11.93 2.95 -6.81
C VAL A 69 13.17 3.82 -6.99
N LYS A 70 14.25 3.29 -7.58
CA LYS A 70 15.47 4.08 -7.85
C LYS A 70 15.22 5.23 -8.80
N GLU A 71 14.43 5.02 -9.86
CA GLU A 71 14.10 6.08 -10.82
C GLU A 71 13.30 7.19 -10.14
N ILE A 72 12.26 6.83 -9.38
CA ILE A 72 11.43 7.79 -8.64
C ILE A 72 12.25 8.56 -7.61
N ALA A 73 13.13 7.87 -6.87
CA ALA A 73 13.99 8.47 -5.85
C ALA A 73 15.03 9.45 -6.43
N ARG A 74 15.44 9.27 -7.69
CA ARG A 74 16.38 10.18 -8.38
C ARG A 74 15.73 11.43 -8.94
N LEU A 75 14.44 11.39 -9.23
CA LEU A 75 13.72 12.57 -9.70
C LEU A 75 13.70 13.64 -8.57
N ALA A 76 13.65 14.92 -8.92
CA ALA A 76 13.37 15.95 -7.92
C ALA A 76 11.89 15.88 -7.47
N PRO A 77 11.55 16.28 -6.24
CA PRO A 77 10.17 16.55 -5.85
C PRO A 77 9.57 17.69 -6.67
N PHE A 78 8.28 17.62 -6.95
CA PHE A 78 7.54 18.62 -7.70
C PHE A 78 7.04 19.74 -6.78
N GLY A 79 6.86 20.95 -7.33
CA GLY A 79 6.18 22.05 -6.64
C GLY A 79 6.94 22.68 -5.47
N GLY A 80 8.27 22.50 -5.40
CA GLY A 80 9.09 23.04 -4.30
C GLY A 80 8.95 22.29 -2.98
N THR A 81 8.41 21.06 -3.02
CA THR A 81 8.34 20.17 -1.86
C THR A 81 9.73 19.61 -1.51
N ASN A 82 9.93 19.23 -0.25
CA ASN A 82 11.22 18.72 0.22
C ASN A 82 11.40 17.21 0.00
N PHE A 83 10.32 16.48 -0.28
CA PHE A 83 10.32 15.02 -0.38
C PHE A 83 9.13 14.54 -1.20
N LYS A 84 9.16 13.24 -1.54
CA LYS A 84 8.09 12.50 -2.21
C LYS A 84 7.68 11.30 -1.38
N ILE A 85 6.50 10.77 -1.65
CA ILE A 85 5.98 9.56 -1.03
C ILE A 85 5.98 8.44 -2.06
N ILE A 86 6.61 7.31 -1.72
CA ILE A 86 6.49 6.06 -2.48
C ILE A 86 5.70 5.09 -1.58
N PHE A 87 4.49 4.74 -1.99
CA PHE A 87 3.63 3.78 -1.30
C PHE A 87 3.79 2.40 -1.94
N LEU A 88 4.34 1.47 -1.18
CA LEU A 88 4.47 0.06 -1.60
C LEU A 88 3.30 -0.71 -1.01
N ASP A 89 2.31 -1.06 -1.85
CA ASP A 89 1.23 -1.94 -1.40
C ASP A 89 1.71 -3.40 -1.38
N GLU A 90 1.16 -4.19 -0.45
CA GLU A 90 1.57 -5.58 -0.20
C GLU A 90 3.10 -5.77 -0.05
N ALA A 91 3.75 -4.91 0.74
CA ALA A 91 5.19 -4.99 0.96
C ALA A 91 5.66 -6.33 1.58
N ASP A 92 4.75 -7.11 2.16
CA ASP A 92 4.95 -8.49 2.62
C ASP A 92 5.19 -9.48 1.47
N ASN A 93 4.71 -9.19 0.26
CA ASN A 93 5.00 -9.98 -0.94
C ASN A 93 6.40 -9.68 -1.52
N LEU A 94 7.14 -8.70 -0.99
CA LEU A 94 8.51 -8.42 -1.41
C LEU A 94 9.49 -9.46 -0.86
N THR A 95 10.38 -9.95 -1.72
CA THR A 95 11.46 -10.86 -1.29
C THR A 95 12.46 -10.14 -0.37
N ALA A 96 13.18 -10.92 0.44
CA ALA A 96 14.23 -10.39 1.34
C ALA A 96 15.29 -9.57 0.58
N ASP A 97 15.66 -9.99 -0.64
CA ASP A 97 16.61 -9.28 -1.49
C ASP A 97 16.07 -7.93 -1.98
N ALA A 98 14.78 -7.87 -2.33
CA ALA A 98 14.11 -6.62 -2.69
C ALA A 98 14.13 -5.64 -1.51
N GLN A 99 13.75 -6.11 -0.32
CA GLN A 99 13.77 -5.31 0.91
C GLN A 99 15.19 -4.80 1.24
N ALA A 100 16.21 -5.67 1.11
CA ALA A 100 17.60 -5.29 1.34
C ALA A 100 18.12 -4.27 0.31
N ALA A 101 17.69 -4.36 -0.95
CA ALA A 101 18.03 -3.40 -1.99
C ALA A 101 17.39 -2.02 -1.75
N LEU A 102 16.15 -2.00 -1.25
CA LEU A 102 15.45 -0.76 -0.88
C LEU A 102 16.15 -0.03 0.27
N ARG A 103 16.62 -0.76 1.29
CA ARG A 103 17.39 -0.20 2.42
C ARG A 103 18.71 0.50 2.04
N ARG A 104 19.22 0.29 0.82
CA ARG A 104 20.43 0.97 0.31
C ARG A 104 20.12 2.18 -0.56
N THR A 105 18.86 2.31 -0.98
CA THR A 105 18.39 3.39 -1.86
C THR A 105 17.79 4.53 -1.04
N MET A 106 17.20 4.19 0.11
CA MET A 106 16.76 5.11 1.18
C MET A 106 17.87 5.27 2.22
#